data_AF-A0A5W3GQI3-F1
#
_entry.id   AF-A0A5W3GQI3-F1
#
_cell.length_a   1.000
_cell.length_b   1.000
_cell.length_c   1.000
_cell.angle_alpha   90.00
_cell.angle_beta   90.00
_cell.angle_gamma   90.00
#
_symmetry.space_group_name_H-M   'P 1'
#
loop_
_entity.id
_entity.type
_entity.pdbx_description
1 polymer ?
#
loop_
_entity_poly.entity_id
_entity_poly.type
_entity_poly.pdbx_seq_one_letter_code
_entity_poly.pdbx_strand_id
1 'polypeptide(L)'
;MALFALMDSNVATKILRIELDSNASSMINTIFNDQKLHFESHHSTVINFYAGYTPSYSECFKLSNFNESAALIDAVTRNTAIPVWDPKVIDVNHIKALFVGIASPQNNNLIAIQTFNKKQILDTSKSFVMKLIGSANTFSKADNVGFNLDDKLVAIINGSDIFFRSFFKLRSIFDMSNYFAEATDQEVNDFAMHSVFEVPLGFKLDTVADTVIRTKVTLINKSGTLNNQTISKLKKAAKKINFPLQTNLVSGVEKIVMPQEKKAIKALLDFLDEDIFTSEITQTIYKSNSKRKYS
;
A
#
# COMPACT_ATOMS: atom_id res chain seq x y z
N MET A 1 14.73 -8.82 22.27
CA MET A 1 13.46 -8.49 21.58
C MET A 1 13.15 -9.64 20.64
N ALA A 2 11.91 -10.15 20.60
CA ALA A 2 11.54 -11.24 19.70
C ALA A 2 11.24 -10.70 18.29
N LEU A 3 11.69 -11.42 17.27
CA LEU A 3 11.42 -11.13 15.86
C LEU A 3 10.39 -12.12 15.33
N PHE A 4 9.45 -11.63 14.52
CA PHE A 4 8.40 -12.43 13.92
C PHE A 4 8.33 -12.22 12.42
N ALA A 5 8.01 -13.30 11.70
CA ALA A 5 7.68 -13.31 10.29
C ALA A 5 6.16 -13.35 10.12
N LEU A 6 5.64 -12.49 9.23
CA LEU A 6 4.30 -12.61 8.69
C LEU A 6 4.36 -13.35 7.35
N MET A 7 3.64 -14.46 7.25
CA MET A 7 3.67 -15.36 6.10
C MET A 7 2.58 -14.99 5.08
N ASP A 8 2.81 -15.36 3.82
CA ASP A 8 1.79 -15.31 2.78
C ASP A 8 0.67 -16.35 2.99
N SER A 9 -0.38 -16.29 2.16
CA SER A 9 -1.55 -17.17 2.25
C SER A 9 -1.28 -18.61 1.80
N ASN A 10 -0.08 -18.93 1.29
CA ASN A 10 0.29 -20.30 0.89
C ASN A 10 0.81 -21.12 2.08
N VAL A 11 1.08 -20.47 3.22
CA VAL A 11 1.50 -21.11 4.46
C VAL A 11 0.33 -21.11 5.44
N ALA A 12 0.00 -22.27 6.01
CA ALA A 12 -1.12 -22.40 6.95
C ALA A 12 -0.93 -21.56 8.22
N THR A 13 0.32 -21.42 8.69
CA THR A 13 0.67 -20.63 9.86
C THR A 13 1.04 -19.20 9.45
N LYS A 14 0.18 -18.25 9.79
CA LYS A 14 0.34 -16.83 9.40
C LYS A 14 1.51 -16.12 10.09
N ILE A 15 1.81 -16.47 11.34
CA ILE A 15 2.84 -15.81 12.16
C ILE A 15 3.80 -16.86 12.69
N LEU A 16 5.09 -16.67 12.45
CA LEU A 16 6.16 -17.51 12.97
C LEU A 16 7.19 -16.66 13.71
N ARG A 17 7.76 -17.19 14.79
CA ARG A 17 8.85 -16.55 15.54
C ARG A 17 10.19 -16.91 14.92
N ILE A 18 11.04 -15.93 14.68
CA ILE A 18 12.43 -16.15 14.26
C ILE A 18 13.29 -16.18 15.52
N GLU A 19 13.97 -17.30 15.76
CA GLU A 19 14.91 -17.42 16.88
C GLU A 19 16.21 -16.70 16.57
N LEU A 20 16.65 -15.91 17.55
CA LEU A 20 17.84 -15.08 17.48
C LEU A 20 18.69 -15.32 18.72
N ASP A 21 20.01 -15.30 18.55
CA ASP A 21 20.92 -15.20 19.68
C ASP A 21 20.85 -13.81 20.34
N SER A 22 21.58 -13.63 21.45
CA SER A 22 21.60 -12.37 22.19
C SER A 22 22.12 -11.19 21.36
N ASN A 23 23.10 -11.41 20.48
CA ASN A 23 23.73 -10.37 19.69
C ASN A 23 22.79 -9.90 18.58
N ALA A 24 22.18 -10.83 17.85
CA ALA A 24 21.19 -10.54 16.83
C ALA A 24 19.93 -9.89 17.43
N SER A 25 19.47 -10.36 18.60
CA SER A 25 18.35 -9.72 19.33
C SER A 25 18.67 -8.27 19.72
N SER A 26 19.91 -7.98 20.13
CA SER A 26 20.34 -6.61 20.46
C SER A 26 20.38 -5.72 19.22
N MET A 27 20.96 -6.22 18.11
CA MET A 27 20.99 -5.53 16.82
C MET A 27 19.58 -5.18 16.31
N ILE A 28 18.64 -6.15 16.39
CA ILE A 28 17.24 -5.96 16.02
C ILE A 28 16.58 -4.89 16.88
N ASN A 29 16.88 -4.86 18.19
CA ASN A 29 16.40 -3.82 19.10
C ASN A 29 16.85 -2.43 18.67
N THR A 30 18.12 -2.24 18.36
CA THR A 30 18.64 -0.94 17.89
C THR A 30 17.98 -0.54 16.57
N ILE A 31 17.99 -1.42 15.56
CA ILE A 31 17.48 -1.11 14.22
C ILE A 31 16.02 -0.68 14.24
N PHE A 32 15.14 -1.45 14.89
CA PHE A 32 13.72 -1.12 14.89
C PHE A 32 13.39 0.12 15.73
N ASN A 33 14.13 0.38 16.83
CA ASN A 33 13.95 1.62 17.60
C ASN A 33 14.40 2.84 16.79
N ASP A 34 15.55 2.77 16.11
CA ASP A 34 16.06 3.86 15.27
C ASP A 34 15.08 4.17 14.12
N GLN A 35 14.54 3.12 13.48
CA GLN A 35 13.57 3.31 12.41
C GLN A 35 12.22 3.82 12.91
N LYS A 36 11.78 3.41 14.11
CA LYS A 36 10.60 3.99 14.76
C LYS A 36 10.81 5.49 15.01
N LEU A 37 11.94 5.87 15.61
CA LEU A 37 12.27 7.27 15.87
C LEU A 37 12.32 8.07 14.57
N HIS A 38 12.94 7.53 13.52
CA HIS A 38 12.90 8.14 12.20
C HIS A 38 11.47 8.31 11.71
N PHE A 39 10.63 7.28 11.83
CA PHE A 39 9.25 7.33 11.35
C PHE A 39 8.45 8.42 12.07
N GLU A 40 8.53 8.47 13.40
CA GLU A 40 7.78 9.44 14.21
C GLU A 40 8.28 10.88 14.04
N SER A 41 9.59 11.07 13.90
CA SER A 41 10.19 12.41 13.73
C SER A 41 9.94 12.99 12.33
N HIS A 42 9.99 12.16 11.30
CA HIS A 42 9.87 12.62 9.92
C HIS A 42 8.46 12.51 9.35
N HIS A 43 7.53 11.81 10.01
CA HIS A 43 6.13 11.63 9.57
C HIS A 43 5.13 11.94 10.68
N SER A 44 5.42 13.01 11.42
CA SER A 44 4.73 13.40 12.65
C SER A 44 3.29 13.88 12.44
N THR A 45 2.93 14.32 11.23
CA THR A 45 1.58 14.80 10.93
C THR A 45 0.68 13.62 10.58
N VAL A 46 -0.12 13.20 11.55
CA VAL A 46 -1.07 12.10 11.36
C VAL A 46 -2.34 12.61 10.68
N ILE A 47 -2.75 11.93 9.61
CA ILE A 47 -4.00 12.19 8.90
C ILE A 47 -4.79 10.90 8.70
N ASN A 48 -6.12 10.96 8.62
CA ASN A 48 -6.92 9.75 8.37
C ASN A 48 -6.65 9.20 6.95
N PHE A 49 -6.66 7.87 6.81
CA PHE A 49 -6.47 7.20 5.53
C PHE A 49 -7.51 7.64 4.49
N TYR A 50 -7.03 7.99 3.29
CA TYR A 50 -7.85 8.25 2.12
C TYR A 50 -7.12 7.75 0.87
N ALA A 51 -7.73 6.81 0.14
CA ALA A 51 -7.08 6.11 -0.97
C ALA A 51 -6.70 7.03 -2.16
N GLY A 52 -7.39 8.16 -2.34
CA GLY A 52 -7.07 9.17 -3.36
C GLY A 52 -5.99 10.18 -2.95
N TYR A 53 -5.36 10.00 -1.77
CA TYR A 53 -4.35 10.91 -1.25
C TYR A 53 -2.99 10.20 -1.14
N THR A 54 -1.91 10.95 -1.39
CA THR A 54 -0.55 10.51 -1.12
C THR A 54 0.01 11.44 -0.05
N PRO A 55 0.40 10.92 1.14
CA PRO A 55 0.96 11.75 2.20
C PRO A 55 2.20 12.49 1.73
N SER A 56 2.32 13.76 2.13
CA SER A 56 3.59 14.48 2.01
C SER A 56 4.66 13.85 2.91
N TYR A 57 5.91 14.31 2.79
CA TYR A 57 7.00 13.75 3.57
C TYR A 57 6.74 13.79 5.09
N SER A 58 6.20 14.89 5.62
CA SER A 58 5.91 15.04 7.05
C SER A 58 4.64 14.33 7.51
N GLU A 59 3.86 13.75 6.59
CA GLU A 59 2.57 13.13 6.90
C GLU A 59 2.64 11.60 6.92
N CYS A 60 1.79 11.00 7.76
CA CYS A 60 1.44 9.59 7.67
C CYS A 60 -0.07 9.39 7.81
N PHE A 61 -0.57 8.32 7.23
CA PHE A 61 -1.93 7.88 7.43
C PHE A 61 -2.10 7.19 8.77
N LYS A 62 -3.28 7.39 9.36
CA LYS A 62 -3.88 6.59 10.41
C LYS A 62 -5.10 5.86 9.86
N LEU A 63 -5.18 4.56 10.14
CA LEU A 63 -6.36 3.76 9.93
C LEU A 63 -6.76 3.13 11.27
N SER A 64 -7.93 3.50 11.77
CA SER A 64 -8.47 2.97 13.02
C SER A 64 -9.12 1.61 12.81
N ASN A 65 -9.24 0.83 13.89
CA ASN A 65 -9.87 -0.49 13.89
C ASN A 65 -9.24 -1.44 12.86
N PHE A 66 -7.92 -1.46 12.83
CA PHE A 66 -7.15 -2.37 12.00
C PHE A 66 -7.32 -3.82 12.50
N ASN A 67 -7.90 -4.67 11.66
CA ASN A 67 -8.36 -6.02 12.01
C ASN A 67 -7.21 -6.95 12.36
N GLU A 68 -6.03 -6.74 11.78
CA GLU A 68 -4.85 -7.58 12.02
C GLU A 68 -4.10 -7.22 13.31
N SER A 69 -4.39 -6.06 13.93
CA SER A 69 -3.66 -5.61 15.13
C SER A 69 -3.69 -6.63 16.26
N ALA A 70 -4.85 -7.24 16.53
CA ALA A 70 -5.02 -8.16 17.66
C ALA A 70 -4.09 -9.38 17.54
N ALA A 71 -3.99 -9.98 16.36
CA ALA A 71 -3.15 -11.17 16.14
C ALA A 71 -1.66 -10.85 16.29
N LEU A 72 -1.22 -9.68 15.81
CA LEU A 72 0.18 -9.26 15.92
C LEU A 72 0.54 -8.88 17.36
N ILE A 73 -0.34 -8.19 18.09
CA ILE A 73 -0.15 -7.86 19.51
C ILE A 73 -0.05 -9.15 20.32
N ASP A 74 -0.98 -10.07 20.10
CA ASP A 74 -1.01 -11.35 20.79
C ASP A 74 0.29 -12.15 20.59
N ALA A 75 0.81 -12.18 19.35
CA ALA A 75 2.06 -12.86 19.04
C ALA A 75 3.27 -12.28 19.79
N VAL A 76 3.33 -10.95 19.92
CA VAL A 76 4.38 -10.27 20.69
C VAL A 76 4.24 -10.55 22.20
N THR A 77 3.02 -10.47 22.73
CA THR A 77 2.74 -10.63 24.17
C THR A 77 2.94 -12.08 24.62
N ARG A 78 2.51 -13.06 23.82
CA ARG A 78 2.60 -14.50 24.11
C ARG A 78 3.63 -15.20 23.23
N ASN A 79 4.81 -14.59 23.10
CA ASN A 79 5.83 -15.00 22.13
C ASN A 79 6.29 -16.46 22.24
N THR A 80 6.25 -17.08 23.42
CA THR A 80 6.66 -18.48 23.64
C THR A 80 5.66 -19.48 23.06
N ALA A 81 4.41 -19.08 22.86
CA ALA A 81 3.37 -19.90 22.24
C ALA A 81 3.44 -19.86 20.69
N ILE A 82 4.22 -18.94 20.12
CA ILE A 82 4.34 -18.80 18.67
C ILE A 82 5.34 -19.82 18.12
N PRO A 83 4.95 -20.65 17.13
CA PRO A 83 5.84 -21.63 16.53
C PRO A 83 7.07 -20.97 15.91
N VAL A 84 8.20 -21.66 16.01
CA VAL A 84 9.48 -21.19 15.45
C VAL A 84 9.51 -21.45 13.96
N TRP A 85 9.97 -20.47 13.18
CA TRP A 85 10.20 -20.64 11.76
C TRP A 85 11.41 -21.55 11.52
N ASP A 86 11.19 -22.63 10.77
CA ASP A 86 12.26 -23.48 10.24
C ASP A 86 12.39 -23.28 8.72
N PRO A 87 13.51 -22.68 8.23
CA PRO A 87 13.74 -22.46 6.81
C PRO A 87 13.81 -23.75 5.97
N LYS A 88 14.00 -24.91 6.58
CA LYS A 88 14.01 -26.21 5.89
C LYS A 88 12.60 -26.74 5.61
N VAL A 89 11.62 -26.28 6.40
CA VAL A 89 10.21 -26.70 6.27
C VAL A 89 9.42 -25.67 5.49
N ILE A 90 9.66 -24.38 5.74
CA ILE A 90 8.94 -23.28 5.10
C ILE A 90 9.95 -22.33 4.47
N ASP A 91 9.92 -22.25 3.13
CA ASP A 91 10.83 -21.41 2.36
C ASP A 91 10.69 -19.93 2.77
N VAL A 92 11.83 -19.26 2.93
CA VAL A 92 11.95 -17.83 3.26
C VAL A 92 11.19 -16.92 2.28
N ASN A 93 10.96 -17.37 1.04
CA ASN A 93 10.20 -16.65 0.04
C ASN A 93 8.73 -16.43 0.42
N HIS A 94 8.20 -17.17 1.40
CA HIS A 94 6.84 -16.98 1.90
C HIS A 94 6.72 -15.87 2.95
N ILE A 95 7.83 -15.31 3.44
CA ILE A 95 7.80 -14.18 4.37
C ILE A 95 7.42 -12.92 3.58
N LYS A 96 6.38 -12.20 4.03
CA LYS A 96 5.94 -10.92 3.48
C LYS A 96 6.44 -9.71 4.26
N ALA A 97 6.60 -9.89 5.57
CA ALA A 97 6.97 -8.82 6.47
C ALA A 97 7.66 -9.38 7.71
N LEU A 98 8.48 -8.53 8.33
CA LEU A 98 9.06 -8.75 9.63
C LEU A 98 8.47 -7.75 10.61
N PHE A 99 8.17 -8.19 11.83
CA PHE A 99 7.66 -7.31 12.86
C PHE A 99 8.20 -7.63 14.25
N VAL A 100 8.20 -6.62 15.11
CA VAL A 100 8.66 -6.70 16.49
C VAL A 100 7.73 -5.89 17.40
N GLY A 101 7.63 -6.32 18.65
CA GLY A 101 7.07 -5.49 19.71
C GLY A 101 8.08 -4.47 20.19
N ILE A 102 7.72 -3.20 20.21
CA ILE A 102 8.55 -2.13 20.76
C ILE A 102 8.02 -1.77 22.14
N ALA A 103 8.89 -1.89 23.16
CA ALA A 103 8.55 -1.43 24.50
C ALA A 103 8.39 0.10 24.48
N SER A 104 7.24 0.59 24.93
CA SER A 104 7.04 2.00 25.25
C SER A 104 6.65 2.13 26.72
N PRO A 105 7.20 3.10 27.48
CA PRO A 105 6.82 3.35 28.87
C PRO A 105 5.31 3.55 29.08
N GLN A 106 4.60 3.94 28.01
CA GLN A 106 3.19 4.29 28.01
C GLN A 106 2.30 3.22 27.34
N ASN A 107 2.89 2.30 26.57
CA ASN A 107 2.12 1.31 25.80
C ASN A 107 2.95 0.06 25.43
N ASN A 108 2.52 -1.11 25.90
CA ASN A 108 3.12 -2.39 25.54
C ASN A 108 2.58 -3.02 24.24
N ASN A 109 1.63 -2.35 23.58
CA ASN A 109 0.95 -2.81 22.36
C ASN A 109 1.45 -2.08 21.10
N LEU A 110 2.73 -1.67 21.09
CA LEU A 110 3.34 -1.02 19.95
C LEU A 110 4.07 -2.04 19.09
N ILE A 111 3.76 -2.08 17.80
CA ILE A 111 4.38 -3.01 16.85
C ILE A 111 4.97 -2.22 15.69
N ALA A 112 6.21 -2.51 15.35
CA ALA A 112 6.86 -1.96 14.19
C ALA A 112 7.00 -3.03 13.11
N ILE A 113 6.67 -2.67 11.87
CA ILE A 113 6.59 -3.60 10.74
C ILE A 113 7.46 -3.10 9.59
N GLN A 114 8.27 -4.00 9.04
CA GLN A 114 9.04 -3.81 7.82
C GLN A 114 8.54 -4.74 6.71
N THR A 115 8.73 -4.34 5.46
CA THR A 115 8.56 -5.24 4.31
C THR A 115 9.63 -6.33 4.33
N PHE A 116 9.29 -7.51 3.80
CA PHE A 116 10.26 -8.53 3.46
C PHE A 116 10.07 -8.94 2.00
N ASN A 117 11.12 -8.76 1.20
CA ASN A 117 11.11 -8.99 -0.23
C ASN A 117 12.29 -9.88 -0.63
N LYS A 118 12.21 -10.53 -1.80
CA LYS A 118 13.26 -11.42 -2.31
C LYS A 118 14.67 -10.80 -2.35
N LYS A 119 14.77 -9.48 -2.54
CA LYS A 119 16.05 -8.74 -2.54
C LYS A 119 16.78 -8.77 -1.19
N GLN A 120 16.07 -9.06 -0.11
CA GLN A 120 16.65 -9.21 1.22
C GLN A 120 17.25 -10.59 1.45
N ILE A 121 16.90 -11.60 0.64
CA ILE A 121 17.46 -12.94 0.76
C ILE A 121 18.87 -12.94 0.18
N LEU A 122 19.83 -13.47 0.93
CA LEU A 122 21.20 -13.64 0.46
C LEU A 122 21.28 -14.81 -0.53
N ASP A 123 21.81 -14.57 -1.73
CA ASP A 123 22.11 -15.65 -2.67
C ASP A 123 23.34 -16.43 -2.17
N THR A 124 23.08 -17.60 -1.59
CA THR A 124 24.11 -18.49 -1.08
C THR A 124 24.55 -19.56 -2.10
N SER A 125 23.93 -19.61 -3.29
CA SER A 125 24.15 -20.68 -4.27
C SER A 125 25.59 -20.78 -4.78
N LYS A 126 26.30 -19.63 -4.81
CA LYS A 126 27.70 -19.49 -5.22
C LYS A 126 28.59 -18.87 -4.12
N SER A 127 28.12 -18.91 -2.88
CA SER A 127 28.81 -18.27 -1.75
C SER A 127 29.53 -19.32 -0.89
N PHE A 128 30.63 -18.90 -0.27
CA PHE A 128 31.39 -19.71 0.68
C PHE A 128 31.32 -19.07 2.06
N VAL A 129 31.24 -19.89 3.10
CA VAL A 129 31.27 -19.48 4.52
C VAL A 129 32.45 -20.16 5.22
N MET A 130 33.12 -19.43 6.11
CA MET A 130 34.22 -19.98 6.90
C MET A 130 33.67 -20.93 7.95
N LYS A 131 34.26 -22.12 8.07
CA LYS A 131 33.88 -23.08 9.11
C LYS A 131 34.25 -22.53 10.49
N LEU A 132 33.26 -22.45 11.37
CA LEU A 132 33.47 -22.06 12.78
C LEU A 132 33.97 -23.21 13.65
N ILE A 133 33.78 -24.47 13.22
CA ILE A 133 34.15 -25.67 13.96
C ILE A 133 35.00 -26.57 13.05
N GLY A 134 36.15 -27.04 13.55
CA GLY A 134 37.09 -27.90 12.82
C GLY A 134 38.36 -27.16 12.38
N SER A 135 38.84 -27.43 11.15
CA SER A 135 40.07 -26.83 10.63
C SER A 135 39.93 -25.32 10.43
N ALA A 136 40.67 -24.56 11.23
CA ALA A 136 40.77 -23.12 11.12
C ALA A 136 41.14 -22.72 9.68
N ASN A 137 40.52 -21.65 9.18
CA ASN A 137 40.77 -21.08 7.84
C ASN A 137 40.31 -21.95 6.65
N THR A 138 39.33 -22.83 6.84
CA THR A 138 38.69 -23.58 5.73
C THR A 138 37.30 -23.03 5.43
N PHE A 139 36.97 -22.91 4.14
CA PHE A 139 35.68 -22.44 3.66
C PHE A 139 34.84 -23.63 3.15
N SER A 140 33.54 -23.61 3.44
CA SER A 140 32.55 -24.53 2.86
C SER A 140 31.53 -23.76 2.03
N LYS A 141 30.88 -24.45 1.09
CA LYS A 141 29.73 -23.87 0.39
C LYS A 141 28.67 -23.45 1.40
N ALA A 142 28.11 -22.25 1.22
CA ALA A 142 27.00 -21.77 2.02
C ALA A 142 25.74 -22.60 1.71
N ASP A 143 25.18 -23.20 2.73
CA ASP A 143 23.97 -24.03 2.69
C ASP A 143 22.83 -23.45 3.54
N ASN A 144 23.14 -22.49 4.41
CA ASN A 144 22.17 -21.83 5.28
C ASN A 144 21.46 -20.68 4.55
N VAL A 145 20.22 -20.44 4.96
CA VAL A 145 19.44 -19.28 4.54
C VAL A 145 19.92 -18.06 5.34
N GLY A 146 20.30 -17.01 4.64
CA GLY A 146 20.59 -15.70 5.24
C GLY A 146 19.74 -14.62 4.60
N PHE A 147 19.41 -13.58 5.37
CA PHE A 147 18.65 -12.44 4.87
C PHE A 147 19.04 -11.14 5.59
N ASN A 148 18.76 -10.02 4.94
CA ASN A 148 18.95 -8.68 5.47
C ASN A 148 17.62 -8.09 5.95
N LEU A 149 17.69 -7.18 6.93
CA LEU A 149 16.54 -6.37 7.34
C LEU A 149 16.32 -5.20 6.37
N ASP A 150 15.11 -4.66 6.35
CA ASP A 150 14.83 -3.44 5.58
C ASP A 150 15.37 -2.23 6.36
N ASP A 151 15.61 -1.12 5.65
CA ASP A 151 16.12 0.12 6.24
C ASP A 151 15.02 1.03 6.80
N LYS A 152 13.75 0.70 6.53
CA LYS A 152 12.59 1.53 6.84
C LYS A 152 11.40 0.72 7.32
N LEU A 153 10.68 1.28 8.29
CA LEU A 153 9.35 0.80 8.63
C LEU A 153 8.35 1.11 7.52
N VAL A 154 7.46 0.15 7.32
CA VAL A 154 6.26 0.29 6.48
C VAL A 154 5.12 0.86 7.32
N ALA A 155 4.97 0.35 8.54
CA ALA A 155 3.90 0.74 9.44
C ALA A 155 4.28 0.58 10.91
N ILE A 156 3.56 1.32 11.75
CA ILE A 156 3.52 1.16 13.20
C ILE A 156 2.07 0.86 13.60
N ILE A 157 1.85 -0.17 14.40
CA ILE A 157 0.56 -0.43 15.04
C ILE A 157 0.66 0.06 16.49
N ASN A 158 -0.36 0.80 16.92
CA ASN A 158 -0.53 1.27 18.28
C ASN A 158 -1.95 0.92 18.73
N GLY A 159 -2.10 -0.20 19.45
CA GLY A 159 -3.41 -0.74 19.79
C GLY A 159 -4.20 -1.15 18.53
N SER A 160 -5.41 -0.63 18.37
CA SER A 160 -6.26 -0.91 17.20
C SER A 160 -5.90 -0.09 15.96
N ASP A 161 -4.98 0.87 16.07
CA ASP A 161 -4.72 1.82 15.00
C ASP A 161 -3.41 1.46 14.29
N ILE A 162 -3.38 1.57 12.97
CA ILE A 162 -2.18 1.42 12.16
C ILE A 162 -1.79 2.74 11.49
N PHE A 163 -0.49 3.05 11.54
CA PHE A 163 0.12 4.25 11.01
C PHE A 163 1.08 3.88 9.89
N PHE A 164 0.94 4.48 8.70
CA PHE A 164 1.72 4.10 7.52
C PHE A 164 1.78 5.25 6.50
N ARG A 165 2.76 5.22 5.59
CA ARG A 165 2.83 6.21 4.48
C ARG A 165 2.31 5.70 3.16
N SER A 166 2.65 4.46 2.82
CA SER A 166 2.36 3.91 1.50
C SER A 166 1.31 2.83 1.62
N PHE A 167 0.10 3.12 1.11
CA PHE A 167 -0.95 2.11 0.98
C PHE A 167 -0.50 0.94 0.09
N PHE A 168 0.29 1.22 -0.95
CA PHE A 168 0.87 0.20 -1.82
C PHE A 168 1.78 -0.78 -1.06
N LYS A 169 2.66 -0.29 -0.19
CA LYS A 169 3.48 -1.18 0.67
C LYS A 169 2.65 -1.88 1.73
N LEU A 170 1.62 -1.24 2.26
CA LEU A 170 0.78 -1.86 3.27
C LEU A 170 -0.03 -3.03 2.68
N ARG A 171 -0.62 -2.86 1.49
CA ARG A 171 -1.41 -3.90 0.80
C ARG A 171 -0.57 -5.07 0.28
N SER A 172 0.76 -4.95 0.17
CA SER A 172 1.60 -6.12 -0.12
C SER A 172 1.72 -7.05 1.09
N ILE A 173 1.53 -6.51 2.30
CA ILE A 173 1.65 -7.24 3.56
C ILE A 173 0.28 -7.77 4.01
N PHE A 174 -0.73 -6.89 4.06
CA PHE A 174 -2.05 -7.18 4.59
C PHE A 174 -3.14 -7.15 3.53
N ASP A 175 -4.22 -7.91 3.75
CA ASP A 175 -5.45 -7.75 2.98
C ASP A 175 -6.16 -6.47 3.42
N MET A 176 -6.21 -5.49 2.50
CA MET A 176 -6.78 -4.17 2.75
C MET A 176 -8.19 -4.00 2.17
N SER A 177 -8.81 -5.07 1.66
CA SER A 177 -10.08 -5.01 0.92
C SER A 177 -11.23 -4.44 1.77
N ASN A 178 -11.22 -4.67 3.09
CA ASN A 178 -12.20 -4.11 4.03
C ASN A 178 -12.10 -2.58 4.19
N TYR A 179 -10.95 -2.00 3.83
CA TYR A 179 -10.68 -0.57 3.98
C TYR A 179 -10.75 0.16 2.64
N PHE A 180 -10.19 -0.46 1.60
CA PHE A 180 -10.29 0.01 0.23
C PHE A 180 -10.00 -1.13 -0.76
N ALA A 181 -10.92 -1.35 -1.70
CA ALA A 181 -10.75 -2.22 -2.84
C ALA A 181 -10.71 -1.39 -4.13
N GLU A 182 -9.70 -1.64 -4.97
CA GLU A 182 -9.64 -1.12 -6.33
C GLU A 182 -10.74 -1.76 -7.18
N ALA A 183 -11.23 -1.04 -8.21
CA ALA A 183 -12.27 -1.55 -9.09
C ALA A 183 -11.82 -2.85 -9.80
N THR A 184 -12.68 -3.87 -9.71
CA THR A 184 -12.57 -5.14 -10.43
C THR A 184 -12.73 -4.94 -11.94
N ASP A 185 -12.36 -5.94 -12.75
CA ASP A 185 -12.59 -5.89 -14.21
C ASP A 185 -14.05 -5.66 -14.55
N GLN A 186 -14.96 -6.29 -13.79
CA GLN A 186 -16.39 -6.10 -13.95
C GLN A 186 -16.79 -4.65 -13.65
N GLU A 187 -16.36 -4.08 -12.52
CA GLU A 187 -16.70 -2.69 -12.17
C GLU A 187 -16.10 -1.66 -13.14
N VAL A 188 -14.91 -1.93 -13.70
CA VAL A 188 -14.32 -1.09 -14.75
C VAL A 188 -15.12 -1.16 -16.04
N ASN A 189 -15.59 -2.36 -16.41
CA ASN A 189 -16.44 -2.55 -17.58
C ASN A 189 -17.83 -1.90 -17.38
N ASP A 190 -18.43 -2.06 -16.21
CA ASP A 190 -19.71 -1.42 -15.86
C ASP A 190 -19.58 0.11 -15.87
N PHE A 191 -18.48 0.64 -15.35
CA PHE A 191 -18.16 2.07 -15.43
C PHE A 191 -18.09 2.56 -16.88
N ALA A 192 -17.40 1.83 -17.75
CA ALA A 192 -17.31 2.19 -19.17
C ALA A 192 -18.68 2.11 -19.88
N MET A 193 -19.55 1.19 -19.48
CA MET A 193 -20.91 1.03 -20.01
C MET A 193 -21.93 2.02 -19.42
N HIS A 194 -21.53 2.89 -18.49
CA HIS A 194 -22.40 3.90 -17.91
C HIS A 194 -23.05 4.75 -19.02
N SER A 195 -24.33 5.07 -18.87
CA SER A 195 -25.13 5.74 -19.93
C SER A 195 -24.57 7.09 -20.40
N VAL A 196 -23.77 7.73 -19.55
CA VAL A 196 -23.05 8.99 -19.81
C VAL A 196 -21.94 8.83 -20.85
N PHE A 197 -21.37 7.65 -21.03
CA PHE A 197 -20.26 7.43 -21.96
C PHE A 197 -20.72 6.90 -23.32
N GLU A 198 -20.03 7.37 -24.36
CA GLU A 198 -19.91 6.69 -25.64
C GLU A 198 -18.53 6.02 -25.69
N VAL A 199 -18.52 4.69 -25.74
CA VAL A 199 -17.30 3.90 -25.82
C VAL A 199 -17.08 3.49 -27.29
N PRO A 200 -15.89 3.75 -27.87
CA PRO A 200 -15.57 3.32 -29.23
C PRO A 200 -15.75 1.80 -29.42
N LEU A 201 -16.26 1.41 -30.60
CA LEU A 201 -16.50 -0.01 -30.91
C LEU A 201 -15.22 -0.84 -30.74
N GLY A 202 -15.32 -1.95 -30.01
CA GLY A 202 -14.21 -2.87 -29.76
C GLY A 202 -13.22 -2.43 -28.68
N PHE A 203 -13.35 -1.22 -28.14
CA PHE A 203 -12.52 -0.76 -27.02
C PHE A 203 -13.05 -1.30 -25.69
N LYS A 204 -12.15 -1.77 -24.82
CA LYS A 204 -12.47 -2.22 -23.47
C LYS A 204 -11.52 -1.57 -22.46
N LEU A 205 -12.09 -0.87 -21.48
CA LEU A 205 -11.33 -0.07 -20.52
C LEU A 205 -10.47 -0.94 -19.59
N ASP A 206 -10.97 -2.10 -19.20
CA ASP A 206 -10.29 -3.08 -18.34
C ASP A 206 -8.92 -3.52 -18.89
N THR A 207 -8.80 -3.65 -20.22
CA THR A 207 -7.55 -4.06 -20.89
C THR A 207 -6.39 -3.07 -20.72
N VAL A 208 -6.69 -1.80 -20.44
CA VAL A 208 -5.69 -0.73 -20.24
C VAL A 208 -5.66 -0.20 -18.80
N ALA A 209 -6.55 -0.71 -17.93
CA ALA A 209 -6.75 -0.25 -16.56
C ALA A 209 -5.62 -0.71 -15.64
N ASP A 210 -4.76 0.22 -15.22
CA ASP A 210 -3.83 0.02 -14.12
C ASP A 210 -4.44 0.42 -12.78
N THR A 211 -3.68 0.23 -11.69
CA THR A 211 -4.08 0.62 -10.33
C THR A 211 -4.56 2.06 -10.23
N VAL A 212 -4.00 3.01 -10.99
CA VAL A 212 -4.45 4.41 -10.96
C VAL A 212 -5.85 4.53 -11.55
N ILE A 213 -6.08 3.92 -12.71
CA ILE A 213 -7.40 3.89 -13.36
C ILE A 213 -8.43 3.23 -12.46
N ARG A 214 -8.12 2.06 -11.89
CA ARG A 214 -9.03 1.32 -11.01
C ARG A 214 -9.36 2.08 -9.74
N THR A 215 -8.37 2.73 -9.13
CA THR A 215 -8.58 3.59 -7.95
C THR A 215 -9.53 4.74 -8.29
N LYS A 216 -9.31 5.42 -9.42
CA LYS A 216 -10.19 6.51 -9.88
C LYS A 216 -11.61 6.04 -10.16
N VAL A 217 -11.79 4.90 -10.83
CA VAL A 217 -13.11 4.30 -11.06
C VAL A 217 -13.82 4.04 -9.72
N THR A 218 -13.14 3.43 -8.75
CA THR A 218 -13.71 3.23 -7.40
C THR A 218 -14.13 4.55 -6.75
N LEU A 219 -13.28 5.58 -6.81
CA LEU A 219 -13.55 6.87 -6.18
C LEU A 219 -14.73 7.59 -6.84
N ILE A 220 -14.80 7.61 -8.17
CA ILE A 220 -15.88 8.22 -8.95
C ILE A 220 -17.21 7.49 -8.71
N ASN A 221 -17.18 6.15 -8.64
CA ASN A 221 -18.37 5.37 -8.32
C ASN A 221 -18.87 5.67 -6.90
N LYS A 222 -17.96 5.76 -5.92
CA LYS A 222 -18.30 6.10 -4.53
C LYS A 222 -18.80 7.53 -4.35
N SER A 223 -18.25 8.50 -5.08
CA SER A 223 -18.73 9.88 -5.05
C SER A 223 -20.06 10.06 -5.78
N GLY A 224 -20.40 9.14 -6.68
CA GLY A 224 -21.58 9.20 -7.53
C GLY A 224 -21.50 10.33 -8.56
N THR A 225 -20.32 10.82 -8.93
CA THR A 225 -20.17 11.99 -9.83
C THR A 225 -20.99 11.81 -11.12
N LEU A 226 -20.97 10.61 -11.71
CA LEU A 226 -21.68 10.32 -12.96
C LEU A 226 -23.21 10.27 -12.82
N ASN A 227 -23.73 9.95 -11.64
CA ASN A 227 -25.16 9.88 -11.35
C ASN A 227 -25.72 11.22 -10.87
N ASN A 228 -24.90 12.01 -10.17
CA ASN A 228 -25.31 13.23 -9.50
C ASN A 228 -25.16 14.49 -10.37
N GLN A 229 -24.45 14.40 -11.50
CA GLN A 229 -24.16 15.53 -12.38
C GLN A 229 -24.69 15.32 -13.80
N THR A 230 -25.35 16.33 -14.35
CA THR A 230 -25.77 16.33 -15.77
C THR A 230 -24.58 16.61 -16.69
N ILE A 231 -24.60 16.09 -17.92
CA ILE A 231 -23.57 16.36 -18.94
C ILE A 231 -23.41 17.87 -19.21
N SER A 232 -24.50 18.64 -19.18
CA SER A 232 -24.43 20.11 -19.30
C SER A 232 -23.58 20.76 -18.20
N LYS A 233 -23.70 20.31 -16.96
CA LYS A 233 -22.85 20.76 -15.84
C LYS A 233 -21.39 20.37 -16.05
N LEU A 234 -21.12 19.13 -16.46
CA LEU A 234 -19.75 18.66 -16.73
C LEU A 234 -19.09 19.47 -17.87
N LYS A 235 -19.83 19.79 -18.94
CA LYS A 235 -19.32 20.66 -20.01
C LYS A 235 -19.02 22.08 -19.53
N LYS A 236 -19.89 22.66 -18.70
CA LYS A 236 -19.64 23.97 -18.09
C LYS A 236 -18.39 23.95 -17.20
N ALA A 237 -18.23 22.91 -16.38
CA ALA A 237 -17.04 22.72 -15.55
C ALA A 237 -15.78 22.57 -16.40
N ALA A 238 -15.80 21.70 -17.41
CA ALA A 238 -14.69 21.49 -18.33
C ALA A 238 -14.26 22.79 -19.04
N LYS A 239 -15.22 23.60 -19.51
CA LYS A 239 -14.92 24.93 -20.10
C LYS A 239 -14.27 25.87 -19.10
N LYS A 240 -14.71 25.90 -17.83
CA LYS A 240 -14.15 26.77 -16.79
C LYS A 240 -12.66 26.48 -16.53
N ILE A 241 -12.27 25.21 -16.63
CA ILE A 241 -10.89 24.76 -16.39
C ILE A 241 -10.11 24.48 -17.68
N ASN A 242 -10.61 24.92 -18.84
CA ASN A 242 -10.02 24.65 -20.15
C ASN A 242 -9.68 23.16 -20.40
N PHE A 243 -10.46 22.24 -19.84
CA PHE A 243 -10.31 20.80 -20.08
C PHE A 243 -11.01 20.41 -21.39
N PRO A 244 -10.33 19.74 -22.34
CA PRO A 244 -10.88 19.40 -23.64
C PRO A 244 -11.80 18.16 -23.55
N LEU A 245 -12.95 18.32 -22.89
CA LEU A 245 -13.97 17.27 -22.78
C LEU A 245 -14.62 17.01 -24.15
N GLN A 246 -14.43 15.81 -24.68
CA GLN A 246 -15.05 15.38 -25.94
C GLN A 246 -16.45 14.82 -25.68
N THR A 247 -17.44 15.30 -26.43
CA THR A 247 -18.82 14.80 -26.39
C THR A 247 -19.36 14.60 -27.79
N ASN A 248 -20.28 13.65 -27.94
CA ASN A 248 -20.97 13.32 -29.19
C ASN A 248 -22.46 13.12 -28.94
N LEU A 249 -23.27 13.28 -29.99
CA LEU A 249 -24.70 12.98 -29.97
C LEU A 249 -24.93 11.55 -30.47
N VAL A 250 -25.37 10.67 -29.57
CA VAL A 250 -25.73 9.28 -29.88
C VAL A 250 -27.24 9.14 -29.72
N SER A 251 -27.96 8.94 -30.82
CA SER A 251 -29.43 8.81 -30.83
C SER A 251 -30.15 9.96 -30.12
N GLY A 252 -29.66 11.20 -30.31
CA GLY A 252 -30.23 12.40 -29.71
C GLY A 252 -29.83 12.67 -28.25
N VAL A 253 -29.06 11.76 -27.63
CA VAL A 253 -28.52 11.93 -26.28
C VAL A 253 -27.05 12.30 -26.38
N GLU A 254 -26.66 13.43 -25.77
CA GLU A 254 -25.25 13.82 -25.68
C GLU A 254 -24.54 12.88 -24.72
N LYS A 255 -23.32 12.43 -25.07
CA LYS A 255 -22.50 11.50 -24.29
C LYS A 255 -21.04 11.92 -24.30
N ILE A 256 -20.31 11.61 -23.23
CA ILE A 256 -18.85 11.83 -23.13
C ILE A 256 -18.14 10.71 -23.90
N VAL A 257 -17.24 11.07 -24.81
CA VAL A 257 -16.45 10.10 -25.57
C VAL A 257 -15.37 9.52 -24.66
N MET A 258 -15.33 8.20 -24.51
CA MET A 258 -14.26 7.51 -23.77
C MET A 258 -12.96 7.52 -24.61
N PRO A 259 -11.85 8.10 -24.11
CA PRO A 259 -10.58 8.06 -24.82
C PRO A 259 -10.03 6.63 -24.90
N GLN A 260 -9.22 6.34 -25.92
CA GLN A 260 -8.55 5.04 -26.08
C GLN A 260 -7.09 5.06 -25.56
N GLU A 261 -6.48 6.23 -25.53
CA GLU A 261 -5.09 6.40 -25.08
C GLU A 261 -5.04 6.54 -23.55
N LYS A 262 -4.13 5.80 -22.91
CA LYS A 262 -4.08 5.64 -21.45
C LYS A 262 -3.88 6.95 -20.70
N LYS A 263 -3.04 7.86 -21.19
CA LYS A 263 -2.85 9.19 -20.57
C LYS A 263 -4.10 10.04 -20.72
N ALA A 264 -4.81 10.00 -21.84
CA ALA A 264 -6.08 10.68 -22.03
C ALA A 264 -7.20 10.12 -21.13
N ILE A 265 -7.27 8.80 -20.95
CA ILE A 265 -8.19 8.15 -20.00
C ILE A 265 -7.93 8.67 -18.59
N LYS A 266 -6.67 8.67 -18.14
CA LYS A 266 -6.32 9.21 -16.82
C LYS A 266 -6.70 10.68 -16.68
N ALA A 267 -6.48 11.50 -17.70
CA ALA A 267 -6.89 12.90 -17.67
C ALA A 267 -8.41 13.09 -17.55
N LEU A 268 -9.21 12.25 -18.24
CA LEU A 268 -10.66 12.25 -18.09
C LEU A 268 -11.07 11.83 -16.67
N LEU A 269 -10.47 10.77 -16.13
CA LEU A 269 -10.75 10.31 -14.78
C LEU A 269 -10.32 11.34 -13.71
N ASP A 270 -9.20 12.04 -13.90
CA ASP A 270 -8.78 13.14 -13.04
C ASP A 270 -9.81 14.28 -13.07
N PHE A 271 -10.39 14.59 -14.23
CA PHE A 271 -11.47 15.56 -14.32
C PHE A 271 -12.74 15.10 -13.58
N LEU A 272 -13.18 13.85 -13.81
CA LEU A 272 -14.41 13.30 -13.24
C LEU A 272 -14.29 13.03 -11.73
N ASP A 273 -13.09 12.69 -11.26
CA ASP A 273 -12.79 12.60 -9.84
C ASP A 273 -12.44 13.97 -9.26
N GLU A 274 -12.65 15.09 -9.97
CA GLU A 274 -12.41 16.47 -9.49
C GLU A 274 -10.99 16.73 -8.95
N ASP A 275 -9.96 16.19 -9.59
CA ASP A 275 -8.54 16.43 -9.29
C ASP A 275 -7.99 17.69 -9.97
N ILE A 276 -8.81 18.39 -10.75
CA ILE A 276 -8.44 19.65 -11.40
C ILE A 276 -9.19 20.77 -10.71
N PHE A 277 -8.48 21.80 -10.24
CA PHE A 277 -9.07 22.93 -9.54
C PHE A 277 -8.50 24.26 -10.03
N THR A 278 -9.24 25.33 -9.77
CA THR A 278 -8.84 26.71 -10.07
C THR A 278 -8.53 27.44 -8.77
N SER A 279 -7.35 28.04 -8.64
CA SER A 279 -7.02 28.89 -7.49
C SER A 279 -7.91 30.13 -7.43
N GLU A 280 -8.35 30.52 -6.24
CA GLU A 280 -9.29 31.64 -6.10
C GLU A 280 -8.65 33.00 -6.45
N ILE A 281 -7.38 33.18 -6.09
CA ILE A 281 -6.70 34.48 -6.26
C ILE A 281 -6.20 34.65 -7.70
N THR A 282 -5.39 33.70 -8.20
CA THR A 282 -4.74 33.84 -9.51
C THR A 282 -5.55 33.27 -10.66
N GLN A 283 -6.70 32.62 -10.38
CA GLN A 283 -7.52 31.91 -11.36
C GLN A 283 -6.72 30.90 -12.19
N THR A 284 -5.62 30.41 -11.63
CA THR A 284 -4.72 29.46 -12.28
C THR A 284 -5.25 28.06 -12.07
N ILE A 285 -5.24 27.26 -13.13
CA ILE A 285 -5.70 25.87 -13.09
C ILE A 285 -4.55 24.99 -12.64
N TYR A 286 -4.80 24.18 -11.63
CA TYR A 286 -3.85 23.22 -11.09
C TYR A 286 -4.42 21.82 -11.18
N LYS A 287 -3.52 20.87 -11.39
CA LYS A 287 -3.80 19.46 -11.15
C LYS A 287 -3.33 19.12 -9.74
N SER A 288 -4.23 18.57 -8.95
CA SER A 288 -3.88 18.02 -7.65
C SER A 288 -3.09 16.72 -7.84
N ASN A 289 -1.95 16.59 -7.15
CA ASN A 289 -1.26 15.31 -7.04
C ASN A 289 -1.93 14.39 -6.01
N SER A 290 -2.78 14.96 -5.15
CA SER A 290 -3.44 14.26 -4.05
C SER A 290 -4.47 15.21 -3.42
N LYS A 291 -5.72 14.80 -3.25
CA LYS A 291 -6.72 15.60 -2.56
C LYS A 291 -7.37 14.86 -1.39
N ARG A 292 -7.65 15.61 -0.33
CA ARG A 292 -8.42 15.16 0.82
C ARG A 292 -9.44 16.23 1.16
N LYS A 293 -10.59 15.83 1.67
CA LYS A 293 -11.60 16.79 2.13
C LYS A 293 -10.99 17.64 3.24
N TYR A 294 -11.10 18.96 3.10
CA TYR A 294 -10.79 19.90 4.18
C TYR A 294 -11.88 19.73 5.25
N SER A 295 -11.49 19.25 6.42
CA SER A 295 -12.38 19.05 7.58
C SER A 295 -12.48 20.31 8.40
#